data_AF-A0AAV9JXB4-F1
#
_entry.id   AF-A0AAV9JXB4-F1
#
_cell.length_a   1.000
_cell.length_b   1.000
_cell.length_c   1.000
_cell.angle_alpha   90.00
_cell.angle_beta   90.00
_cell.angle_gamma   90.00
#
_symmetry.space_group_name_H-M   'P 1'
#
loop_
_entity.id
_entity.type
_entity.pdbx_description
1 polymer ?
#
loop_
_entity_poly.entity_id
_entity_poly.type
_entity_poly.pdbx_seq_one_letter_code
_entity_poly.pdbx_strand_id
1 'polypeptide(L)'
;MKTALLSLALAVLSQAAQVTFSNTRRLLFDVDGNQIDAYGSKVQLFNGSYYLYGNSFAIEGVAFGIKSYSSVDLEHWQYEGFLFDPYGNNPCAAAGGCGRPHIVYNSNSSSYVLWANAGSSGYQVAIGASPTGPFTFLNTTAAIDPQFDGLQPADFTVETFGNKGYIVFSALNFVSPLAGSIWPPIFQTLHISELTDDFTNTTQVSYPVSSNITDLIDQETESPDIFMRHGKYYVAASNTCGYCNGSIGLLYRSDSIQGPWTRQIISGYSCEGQVEGVLPLKDPRTGAITDVWHSTSVPGGPRTGFGGHIFQPLRFGADGSVEDLDCSPDATFSVDFARGSGAVAIGAAITAGDATPPLAVYTPVCDSDQFDLFQTWTASKAGLLESVSVNIAAAGVQAVPLALTVFKFASLADLVAPEYKWTALGTASYNASELSFVFNTTSVPITSNATVSAGDLLGLSISGSDFAPYCHLEFDVGEQSGFKLLQRGAGQNSLRGLKGKTSPVYERIGKSVKFFATYA
;
A
#
# COMPACT_ATOMS: atom_id res chain seq x y z
N MET A 1 -39.98 -17.43 44.72
CA MET A 1 -39.36 -18.02 43.51
C MET A 1 -39.04 -16.89 42.55
N LYS A 2 -37.77 -16.47 42.47
CA LYS A 2 -37.31 -15.51 41.46
C LYS A 2 -36.77 -16.32 40.28
N THR A 3 -37.45 -16.24 39.15
CA THR A 3 -37.05 -16.88 37.90
C THR A 3 -35.87 -16.11 37.32
N ALA A 4 -34.71 -16.74 37.23
CA ALA A 4 -33.55 -16.19 36.53
C ALA A 4 -33.79 -16.35 35.02
N LEU A 5 -33.87 -15.24 34.28
CA LEU A 5 -33.70 -15.28 32.83
C LEU A 5 -32.21 -15.37 32.53
N LEU A 6 -31.78 -16.50 32.00
CA LEU A 6 -30.51 -16.67 31.32
C LEU A 6 -30.62 -15.92 29.98
N SER A 7 -29.96 -14.77 29.83
CA SER A 7 -29.73 -14.18 28.52
C SER A 7 -28.70 -15.03 27.78
N LEU A 8 -29.16 -15.84 26.83
CA LEU A 8 -28.30 -16.46 25.82
C LEU A 8 -27.80 -15.34 24.91
N ALA A 9 -26.57 -14.88 25.11
CA ALA A 9 -25.88 -14.11 24.07
C ALA A 9 -25.63 -15.07 22.90
N LEU A 10 -26.40 -14.95 21.81
CA LEU A 10 -26.01 -15.57 20.55
C LEU A 10 -24.66 -14.96 20.17
N ALA A 11 -23.59 -15.74 20.28
CA ALA A 11 -22.35 -15.43 19.59
C ALA A 11 -22.70 -15.41 18.09
N VAL A 12 -22.72 -14.23 17.49
CA VAL A 12 -22.76 -14.11 16.03
C VAL A 12 -21.48 -14.79 15.56
N LEU A 13 -21.61 -15.99 14.99
CA LEU A 13 -20.49 -16.70 14.37
C LEU A 13 -19.91 -15.76 13.31
N SER A 14 -18.62 -15.41 13.45
CA SER A 14 -17.95 -14.62 12.42
C SER A 14 -18.00 -15.41 11.11
N GLN A 15 -18.41 -14.74 10.04
CA GLN A 15 -18.57 -15.37 8.74
C GLN A 15 -17.19 -15.75 8.21
N ALA A 16 -17.01 -17.00 7.77
CA ALA A 16 -15.79 -17.40 7.08
C ALA A 16 -15.70 -16.72 5.72
N ALA A 17 -14.51 -16.24 5.37
CA ALA A 17 -14.15 -15.74 4.05
C ALA A 17 -12.79 -16.30 3.65
N GLN A 18 -12.44 -16.10 2.38
CA GLN A 18 -11.14 -16.47 1.83
C GLN A 18 -10.64 -15.32 0.96
N VAL A 19 -9.37 -14.98 1.10
CA VAL A 19 -8.66 -14.00 0.26
C VAL A 19 -7.54 -14.71 -0.46
N THR A 20 -7.25 -14.33 -1.70
CA THR A 20 -6.12 -14.88 -2.46
C THR A 20 -5.07 -13.81 -2.73
N PHE A 21 -3.90 -13.98 -2.14
CA PHE A 21 -2.72 -13.14 -2.38
C PHE A 21 -1.89 -13.66 -3.57
N SER A 22 -1.11 -12.78 -4.18
CA SER A 22 -0.25 -13.10 -5.33
C SER A 22 1.02 -12.25 -5.29
N ASN A 23 2.15 -12.81 -5.70
CA ASN A 23 3.42 -12.08 -5.79
C ASN A 23 3.46 -11.03 -6.91
N THR A 24 2.63 -11.18 -7.94
CA THR A 24 2.57 -10.26 -9.09
C THR A 24 1.55 -9.15 -8.90
N ARG A 25 0.47 -9.39 -8.14
CA ARG A 25 -0.54 -8.36 -7.85
C ARG A 25 -0.15 -7.55 -6.62
N ARG A 26 0.83 -6.66 -6.80
CA ARG A 26 1.38 -5.83 -5.72
C ARG A 26 0.64 -4.50 -5.52
N LEU A 27 0.18 -3.86 -6.60
CA LEU A 27 -0.64 -2.66 -6.48
C LEU A 27 -2.05 -3.02 -6.02
N LEU A 28 -2.46 -2.44 -4.89
CA LEU A 28 -3.82 -2.54 -4.37
C LEU A 28 -4.57 -1.23 -4.58
N PHE A 29 -5.90 -1.31 -4.65
CA PHE A 29 -6.75 -0.15 -4.89
C PHE A 29 -7.90 -0.09 -3.89
N ASP A 30 -8.28 1.11 -3.50
CA ASP A 30 -9.52 1.35 -2.75
C ASP A 30 -10.76 1.18 -3.66
N VAL A 31 -11.94 1.22 -3.05
CA VAL A 31 -13.22 1.05 -3.76
C VAL A 31 -13.57 2.18 -4.74
N ASP A 32 -12.86 3.30 -4.66
CA ASP A 32 -12.93 4.40 -5.62
C ASP A 32 -11.87 4.29 -6.72
N GLY A 33 -11.01 3.26 -6.65
CA GLY A 33 -10.00 2.92 -7.64
C GLY A 33 -8.66 3.61 -7.46
N ASN A 34 -8.44 4.36 -6.37
CA ASN A 34 -7.15 4.98 -6.07
C ASN A 34 -6.17 3.93 -5.56
N GLN A 35 -4.88 4.09 -5.86
CA GLN A 35 -3.86 3.23 -5.28
C GLN A 35 -3.88 3.35 -3.75
N ILE A 36 -3.85 2.22 -3.05
CA ILE A 36 -3.61 2.19 -1.63
C ILE A 36 -2.17 2.65 -1.37
N ASP A 37 -2.08 3.85 -0.80
CA ASP A 37 -0.85 4.55 -0.46
C ASP A 37 -0.69 4.53 1.07
N ALA A 38 -0.13 3.44 1.59
CA ALA A 38 0.04 3.19 3.02
C ALA A 38 1.21 2.24 3.26
N TYR A 39 2.40 2.80 3.53
CA TYR A 39 3.63 2.03 3.76
C TYR A 39 4.17 2.23 5.18
N GLY A 40 5.06 1.35 5.64
CA GLY A 40 5.61 1.46 6.99
C GLY A 40 4.70 0.86 8.08
N SER A 41 3.70 0.05 7.75
CA SER A 41 2.86 -0.56 8.79
C SER A 41 2.21 -1.85 8.36
N LYS A 42 1.72 -2.59 9.35
CA LYS A 42 0.97 -3.83 9.16
C LYS A 42 -0.53 -3.60 9.16
N VAL A 43 -1.24 -4.54 8.56
CA VAL A 43 -2.70 -4.64 8.73
C VAL A 43 -3.04 -5.06 10.16
N GLN A 44 -4.01 -4.39 10.78
CA GLN A 44 -4.47 -4.67 12.15
C GLN A 44 -5.98 -4.90 12.20
N LEU A 45 -6.43 -5.78 13.09
CA LEU A 45 -7.85 -6.04 13.31
C LEU A 45 -8.34 -5.27 14.54
N PHE A 46 -9.18 -4.27 14.34
CA PHE A 46 -9.84 -3.54 15.42
C PHE A 46 -11.35 -3.58 15.26
N ASN A 47 -12.09 -3.84 16.34
CA ASN A 47 -13.55 -3.77 16.37
C ASN A 47 -14.29 -4.49 15.21
N GLY A 48 -13.72 -5.60 14.69
CA GLY A 48 -14.32 -6.37 13.61
C GLY A 48 -14.06 -5.83 12.20
N SER A 49 -13.10 -4.93 12.01
CA SER A 49 -12.60 -4.48 10.71
C SER A 49 -11.08 -4.56 10.64
N TYR A 50 -10.57 -4.91 9.47
CA TYR A 50 -9.15 -4.87 9.15
C TYR A 50 -8.78 -3.46 8.73
N TYR A 51 -7.70 -2.92 9.29
CA TYR A 51 -7.20 -1.59 9.00
C TYR A 51 -5.78 -1.67 8.48
N LEU A 52 -5.53 -0.99 7.37
CA LEU A 52 -4.19 -0.75 6.84
C LEU A 52 -3.87 0.72 7.04
N TYR A 53 -2.80 0.98 7.77
CA TYR A 53 -2.26 2.31 8.02
C TYR A 53 -0.95 2.46 7.29
N GLY A 54 -0.55 3.69 7.01
CA GLY A 54 0.81 3.90 6.55
C GLY A 54 1.08 5.31 6.06
N ASN A 55 2.36 5.58 5.88
CA ASN A 55 2.85 6.81 5.29
C ASN A 55 2.37 6.93 3.85
N SER A 56 1.95 8.16 3.50
CA SER A 56 1.53 8.50 2.15
C SER A 56 2.68 9.11 1.37
N PHE A 57 2.99 8.60 0.18
CA PHE A 57 3.94 9.19 -0.77
C PHE A 57 3.22 9.91 -1.91
N ALA A 58 2.01 10.39 -1.65
CA ALA A 58 1.23 11.18 -2.61
C ALA A 58 1.90 12.51 -3.05
N ILE A 59 2.92 12.98 -2.31
CA ILE A 59 3.72 14.19 -2.57
C ILE A 59 5.21 13.81 -2.62
N GLU A 60 5.99 14.54 -3.41
CA GLU A 60 7.42 14.27 -3.62
C GLU A 60 8.24 14.23 -2.32
N GLY A 61 9.14 13.25 -2.22
CA GLY A 61 10.28 13.28 -1.32
C GLY A 61 9.99 13.19 0.17
N VAL A 62 8.72 13.08 0.60
CA VAL A 62 8.34 13.07 2.01
C VAL A 62 7.17 12.10 2.24
N ALA A 63 7.22 11.39 3.37
CA ALA A 63 6.05 10.74 3.96
C ALA A 63 5.03 11.82 4.39
N PHE A 64 4.06 12.08 3.52
CA PHE A 64 3.03 13.11 3.69
C PHE A 64 1.89 12.60 4.57
N GLY A 65 2.10 12.62 5.88
CA GLY A 65 1.11 12.16 6.86
C GLY A 65 0.89 10.64 6.84
N ILE A 66 -0.12 10.20 7.61
CA ILE A 66 -0.49 8.79 7.73
C ILE A 66 -1.92 8.60 7.24
N LYS A 67 -2.09 7.85 6.15
CA LYS A 67 -3.40 7.44 5.63
C LYS A 67 -3.92 6.21 6.36
N SER A 68 -5.23 6.05 6.34
CA SER A 68 -5.91 4.88 6.88
C SER A 68 -6.92 4.32 5.87
N TYR A 69 -6.97 2.99 5.81
CA TYR A 69 -7.91 2.24 4.99
C TYR A 69 -8.56 1.15 5.84
N SER A 70 -9.84 0.87 5.62
CA SER A 70 -10.56 -0.20 6.32
C SER A 70 -11.14 -1.22 5.35
N SER A 71 -11.23 -2.48 5.77
CA SER A 71 -11.87 -3.54 5.01
C SER A 71 -12.49 -4.57 5.95
N VAL A 72 -13.56 -5.22 5.51
CA VAL A 72 -14.15 -6.38 6.19
C VAL A 72 -13.75 -7.70 5.53
N ASP A 73 -13.16 -7.66 4.34
CA ASP A 73 -12.86 -8.85 3.53
C ASP A 73 -11.44 -8.87 2.97
N LEU A 74 -10.58 -7.92 3.35
CA LEU A 74 -9.19 -7.77 2.90
C LEU A 74 -9.03 -7.51 1.39
N GLU A 75 -10.14 -7.33 0.66
CA GLU A 75 -10.15 -7.10 -0.78
C GLU A 75 -10.73 -5.73 -1.12
N HIS A 76 -11.87 -5.37 -0.53
CA HIS A 76 -12.53 -4.09 -0.74
C HIS A 76 -12.12 -3.12 0.37
N TRP A 77 -11.21 -2.20 0.04
CA TRP A 77 -10.68 -1.23 0.98
C TRP A 77 -11.37 0.12 0.83
N GLN A 78 -11.92 0.64 1.93
CA GLN A 78 -12.42 2.00 2.05
C GLN A 78 -11.29 2.92 2.49
N TYR A 79 -11.08 4.05 1.82
CA TYR A 79 -10.23 5.11 2.35
C TYR A 79 -10.97 5.84 3.47
N GLU A 80 -10.34 5.94 4.65
CA GLU A 80 -10.92 6.52 5.87
C GLU A 80 -10.37 7.92 6.20
N GLY A 81 -9.44 8.42 5.37
CA GLY A 81 -8.78 9.71 5.59
C GLY A 81 -7.40 9.59 6.25
N PHE A 82 -6.83 10.74 6.57
CA PHE A 82 -5.60 10.84 7.36
C PHE A 82 -5.90 10.71 8.85
N LEU A 83 -4.99 10.06 9.59
CA LEU A 83 -5.10 9.89 11.04
C LEU A 83 -4.99 11.21 11.81
N PHE A 84 -4.43 12.25 11.21
CA PHE A 84 -4.34 13.62 11.72
C PHE A 84 -4.26 14.57 10.52
N ASP A 85 -4.43 15.88 10.73
CA ASP A 85 -4.30 16.86 9.64
C ASP A 85 -2.82 17.00 9.20
N PRO A 86 -2.43 16.51 8.00
CA PRO A 86 -1.04 16.60 7.56
C PRO A 86 -0.65 18.03 7.14
N TYR A 87 -1.62 18.90 6.85
CA TYR A 87 -1.39 20.31 6.52
C TYR A 87 -1.37 21.22 7.76
N GLY A 88 -1.87 20.72 8.88
CA GLY A 88 -1.89 21.43 10.16
C GLY A 88 -0.52 21.52 10.82
N ASN A 89 -0.45 22.27 11.91
CA ASN A 89 0.74 22.28 12.75
C ASN A 89 0.82 20.97 13.54
N ASN A 90 1.73 20.09 13.14
CA ASN A 90 1.94 18.79 13.75
C ASN A 90 3.46 18.50 13.88
N PRO A 91 3.88 17.65 14.83
CA PRO A 91 5.29 17.34 15.01
C PRO A 91 5.89 16.56 13.84
N CYS A 92 5.08 15.88 13.02
CA CYS A 92 5.56 15.07 11.90
C CYS A 92 6.22 15.89 10.79
N ALA A 93 5.72 17.10 10.53
CA ALA A 93 6.29 18.00 9.53
C ALA A 93 7.73 18.43 9.86
N ALA A 94 8.01 18.70 11.14
CA ALA A 94 9.34 19.10 11.61
C ALA A 94 10.31 17.91 11.76
N ALA A 95 9.78 16.68 11.83
CA ALA A 95 10.50 15.51 12.31
C ALA A 95 10.68 14.40 11.26
N GLY A 96 10.47 14.71 9.98
CA GLY A 96 10.75 13.78 8.88
C GLY A 96 9.59 12.86 8.49
N GLY A 97 8.34 13.26 8.74
CA GLY A 97 7.16 12.64 8.11
C GLY A 97 6.45 11.55 8.92
N CYS A 98 6.81 11.34 10.20
CA CYS A 98 6.21 10.33 11.08
C CYS A 98 6.22 8.93 10.47
N GLY A 99 7.42 8.41 10.21
CA GLY A 99 7.64 7.13 9.56
C GLY A 99 7.12 5.95 10.38
N ARG A 100 6.83 4.86 9.66
CA ARG A 100 6.52 3.53 10.19
C ARG A 100 5.46 3.51 11.30
N PRO A 101 4.22 3.95 11.03
CA PRO A 101 3.24 4.17 12.08
C PRO A 101 2.65 2.87 12.60
N HIS A 102 2.48 2.74 13.92
CA HIS A 102 1.84 1.58 14.56
C HIS A 102 0.83 2.04 15.60
N ILE A 103 -0.28 1.31 15.73
CA ILE A 103 -1.36 1.66 16.66
C ILE A 103 -1.59 0.48 17.60
N VAL A 104 -1.72 0.75 18.89
CA VAL A 104 -2.20 -0.23 19.89
C VAL A 104 -3.44 0.28 20.59
N TYR A 105 -4.31 -0.61 21.04
CA TYR A 105 -5.52 -0.24 21.80
C TYR A 105 -5.28 -0.41 23.30
N ASN A 106 -5.50 0.67 24.06
CA ASN A 106 -5.49 0.65 25.51
C ASN A 106 -6.91 0.47 26.05
N SER A 107 -7.19 -0.72 26.59
CA SER A 107 -8.50 -1.06 27.15
C SER A 107 -8.85 -0.29 28.44
N ASN A 108 -7.85 0.16 29.22
CA ASN A 108 -8.07 0.88 30.47
C ASN A 108 -8.62 2.29 30.22
N SER A 109 -8.07 2.98 29.22
CA SER A 109 -8.52 4.32 28.79
C SER A 109 -9.53 4.27 27.64
N SER A 110 -9.79 3.09 27.08
CA SER A 110 -10.60 2.91 25.87
C SER A 110 -10.14 3.77 24.70
N SER A 111 -8.82 3.88 24.51
CA SER A 111 -8.21 4.76 23.51
C SER A 111 -7.22 4.01 22.62
N TYR A 112 -7.07 4.49 21.39
CA TYR A 112 -6.05 4.06 20.46
C TYR A 112 -4.80 4.94 20.65
N VAL A 113 -3.63 4.31 20.70
CA VAL A 113 -2.35 4.98 20.86
C VAL A 113 -1.53 4.75 19.60
N LEU A 114 -1.38 5.80 18.80
CA LEU A 114 -0.56 5.85 17.61
C LEU A 114 0.88 6.17 18.01
N TRP A 115 1.81 5.39 17.51
CA TRP A 115 3.25 5.60 17.57
C TRP A 115 3.78 5.86 16.16
N ALA A 116 4.75 6.77 16.04
CA ALA A 116 5.44 7.05 14.77
C ALA A 116 6.90 7.47 14.99
N ASN A 117 7.77 7.11 14.05
CA ASN A 117 9.17 7.49 14.03
C ASN A 117 9.33 8.94 13.55
N ALA A 118 9.98 9.76 14.36
CA ALA A 118 10.17 11.18 14.14
C ALA A 118 11.65 11.59 14.24
N GLY A 119 12.57 10.69 13.92
CA GLY A 119 13.99 10.97 13.86
C GLY A 119 14.68 10.92 15.23
N SER A 120 15.48 11.94 15.56
CA SER A 120 16.57 11.83 16.54
C SER A 120 16.16 11.82 18.01
N SER A 121 14.89 12.06 18.35
CA SER A 121 14.45 12.31 19.74
C SER A 121 13.32 11.37 20.18
N GLY A 122 13.52 10.06 20.00
CA GLY A 122 12.53 9.04 20.35
C GLY A 122 11.35 8.97 19.38
N TYR A 123 10.19 8.52 19.86
CA TYR A 123 9.00 8.29 19.05
C TYR A 123 7.89 9.29 19.34
N GLN A 124 7.18 9.75 18.31
CA GLN A 124 5.97 10.54 18.49
C GLN A 124 4.83 9.62 18.91
N VAL A 125 4.03 10.10 19.86
CA VAL A 125 2.86 9.38 20.35
C VAL A 125 1.64 10.29 20.23
N ALA A 126 0.53 9.72 19.77
CA ALA A 126 -0.74 10.41 19.68
C ALA A 126 -1.88 9.51 20.15
N ILE A 127 -2.94 10.11 20.69
CA ILE A 127 -4.09 9.40 21.23
C ILE A 127 -5.34 9.74 20.41
N GLY A 128 -6.14 8.71 20.08
CA GLY A 128 -7.41 8.82 19.38
C GLY A 128 -8.50 7.97 20.03
N ALA A 129 -9.76 8.36 19.85
CA ALA A 129 -10.91 7.59 20.33
C ALA A 129 -11.39 6.50 19.34
N SER A 130 -10.87 6.54 18.10
CA SER A 130 -11.24 5.67 16.98
C SER A 130 -9.98 5.12 16.32
N PRO A 131 -10.03 3.91 15.71
CA PRO A 131 -8.92 3.37 14.93
C PRO A 131 -8.56 4.24 13.71
N THR A 132 -9.44 5.14 13.28
CA THR A 132 -9.23 6.07 12.16
C THR A 132 -8.98 7.52 12.60
N GLY A 133 -8.85 7.75 13.91
CA GLY A 133 -8.60 9.08 14.46
C GLY A 133 -9.86 9.98 14.53
N PRO A 134 -9.68 11.32 14.52
CA PRO A 134 -8.39 12.00 14.48
C PRO A 134 -7.56 11.74 15.74
N PHE A 135 -6.24 11.66 15.58
CA PHE A 135 -5.26 11.48 16.64
C PHE A 135 -4.69 12.83 17.07
N THR A 136 -4.49 13.00 18.38
CA THR A 136 -3.86 14.19 18.96
C THR A 136 -2.51 13.83 19.54
N PHE A 137 -1.44 14.46 19.04
CA PHE A 137 -0.08 14.23 19.52
C PHE A 137 0.12 14.70 20.97
N LEU A 138 0.92 13.94 21.71
CA LEU A 138 1.40 14.35 23.02
C LEU A 138 2.47 15.45 22.87
N ASN A 139 2.67 16.23 23.92
CA ASN A 139 3.67 17.31 23.94
C ASN A 139 5.10 16.79 24.07
N THR A 140 5.28 15.50 24.39
CA THR A 140 6.57 14.85 24.62
C THR A 140 6.67 13.60 23.77
N THR A 141 7.86 13.29 23.31
CA THR A 141 8.17 12.02 22.66
C THR A 141 8.34 10.91 23.68
N ALA A 142 8.08 9.67 23.27
CA ALA A 142 8.43 8.49 24.03
C ALA A 142 9.94 8.26 23.95
N ALA A 143 10.57 8.10 25.11
CA ALA A 143 12.00 7.85 25.22
C ALA A 143 12.31 6.38 24.93
N ILE A 144 13.52 6.10 24.46
CA ILE A 144 14.08 4.75 24.46
C ILE A 144 15.10 4.59 25.59
N ASP A 145 15.70 3.42 25.69
CA ASP A 145 16.75 3.12 26.66
C ASP A 145 17.94 4.09 26.51
N PRO A 146 18.34 4.84 27.57
CA PRO A 146 19.42 5.83 27.53
C PRO A 146 20.78 5.29 27.10
N GLN A 147 20.98 3.96 27.10
CA GLN A 147 22.20 3.36 26.54
C GLN A 147 22.38 3.69 25.05
N PHE A 148 21.31 4.10 24.36
CA PHE A 148 21.30 4.47 22.94
C PHE A 148 21.30 5.99 22.71
N ASP A 149 21.56 6.83 23.72
CA ASP A 149 21.64 8.30 23.57
C ASP A 149 22.69 8.75 22.52
N GLY A 150 23.69 7.90 22.25
CA GLY A 150 24.69 8.12 21.20
C GLY A 150 24.31 7.59 19.82
N LEU A 151 23.12 7.03 19.66
CA LEU A 151 22.55 6.49 18.43
C LEU A 151 21.22 7.18 18.11
N GLN A 152 20.70 6.94 16.91
CA GLN A 152 19.42 7.44 16.46
C GLN A 152 18.36 6.33 16.56
N PRO A 153 17.24 6.52 17.27
CA PRO A 153 16.08 5.67 17.14
C PRO A 153 15.59 5.67 15.68
N ALA A 154 15.32 4.49 15.13
CA ALA A 154 14.89 4.32 13.74
C ALA A 154 13.61 3.47 13.68
N ASP A 155 13.51 2.56 12.71
CA ASP A 155 12.36 1.67 12.52
C ASP A 155 11.97 0.94 13.81
N PHE A 156 10.66 0.78 14.01
CA PHE A 156 10.10 0.17 15.19
C PHE A 156 8.72 -0.42 14.90
N THR A 157 8.25 -1.30 15.78
CA THR A 157 6.85 -1.73 15.91
C THR A 157 6.40 -1.60 17.35
N VAL A 158 5.10 -1.50 17.59
CA VAL A 158 4.48 -1.71 18.90
C VAL A 158 3.39 -2.77 18.81
N GLU A 159 3.29 -3.59 19.85
CA GLU A 159 2.27 -4.63 19.96
C GLU A 159 1.90 -4.87 21.43
N THR A 160 0.70 -5.42 21.66
CA THR A 160 0.24 -5.81 22.99
C THR A 160 0.11 -7.32 23.13
N PHE A 161 0.54 -7.85 24.27
CA PHE A 161 0.31 -9.24 24.67
C PHE A 161 -0.42 -9.25 26.02
N GLY A 162 -1.72 -9.50 25.98
CA GLY A 162 -2.57 -9.37 27.16
C GLY A 162 -2.73 -7.91 27.58
N ASN A 163 -2.32 -7.57 28.80
CA ASN A 163 -2.37 -6.21 29.34
C ASN A 163 -1.03 -5.46 29.26
N LYS A 164 -0.01 -6.06 28.64
CA LYS A 164 1.32 -5.47 28.48
C LYS A 164 1.57 -5.07 27.04
N GLY A 165 2.19 -3.91 26.87
CA GLY A 165 2.63 -3.41 25.57
C GLY A 165 4.15 -3.53 25.45
N TYR A 166 4.63 -3.73 24.23
CA TYR A 166 6.05 -3.80 23.91
C TYR A 166 6.36 -2.99 22.66
N ILE A 167 7.54 -2.38 22.63
CA ILE A 167 8.17 -1.82 21.44
C ILE A 167 9.34 -2.69 21.05
N VAL A 168 9.46 -3.02 19.77
CA VAL A 168 10.74 -3.45 19.19
C VAL A 168 11.22 -2.31 18.32
N PHE A 169 12.41 -1.81 18.59
CA PHE A 169 12.99 -0.68 17.88
C PHE A 169 14.39 -0.99 17.39
N SER A 170 14.80 -0.27 16.37
CA SER A 170 16.16 -0.29 15.85
C SER A 170 16.94 0.95 16.31
N ALA A 171 18.20 0.75 16.67
CA ALA A 171 19.12 1.83 17.07
C ALA A 171 20.23 1.97 16.02
N LEU A 172 20.22 3.10 15.32
CA LEU A 172 20.99 3.41 14.11
C LEU A 172 22.19 4.32 14.39
N ASN A 173 23.34 4.08 13.77
CA ASN A 173 24.58 4.80 14.05
C ASN A 173 24.79 6.13 13.32
N PHE A 174 23.78 6.74 12.69
CA PHE A 174 23.96 7.97 11.88
C PHE A 174 24.56 9.17 12.63
N VAL A 175 24.35 9.24 13.95
CA VAL A 175 24.92 10.30 14.80
C VAL A 175 26.18 9.84 15.55
N SER A 176 26.62 8.60 15.32
CA SER A 176 27.84 8.05 15.92
C SER A 176 29.08 8.58 15.19
N PRO A 177 30.19 8.86 15.91
CA PRO A 177 31.48 9.16 15.26
C PRO A 177 32.05 7.97 14.47
N LEU A 178 31.47 6.77 14.60
CA LEU A 178 31.81 5.57 13.84
C LEU A 178 30.97 5.40 12.56
N ALA A 179 30.07 6.35 12.25
CA ALA A 179 29.31 6.33 10.99
C ALA A 179 30.24 6.42 9.76
N GLY A 180 29.87 5.76 8.66
CA GLY A 180 30.62 5.81 7.40
C GLY A 180 31.77 4.79 7.30
N SER A 181 31.69 3.66 8.00
CA SER A 181 32.54 2.50 7.74
C SER A 181 32.42 2.05 6.27
N ILE A 182 33.42 1.34 5.75
CA ILE A 182 33.38 0.86 4.36
C ILE A 182 32.42 -0.33 4.23
N TRP A 183 32.38 -1.20 5.25
CA TRP A 183 31.54 -2.38 5.29
C TRP A 183 31.34 -2.87 6.74
N PRO A 184 30.12 -2.78 7.29
CA PRO A 184 28.94 -2.19 6.68
C PRO A 184 29.02 -0.66 6.69
N PRO A 185 28.35 0.04 5.75
CA PRO A 185 28.31 1.50 5.74
C PRO A 185 27.55 2.08 6.94
N ILE A 186 26.62 1.29 7.48
CA ILE A 186 25.66 1.66 8.51
C ILE A 186 25.61 0.52 9.51
N PHE A 187 25.44 0.85 10.80
CA PHE A 187 25.23 -0.12 11.86
C PHE A 187 23.88 0.14 12.52
N GLN A 188 23.07 -0.90 12.64
CA GLN A 188 21.72 -0.84 13.19
C GLN A 188 21.37 -2.14 13.91
N THR A 189 20.94 -2.04 15.17
CA THR A 189 20.62 -3.22 16.01
C THR A 189 19.20 -3.14 16.53
N LEU A 190 18.54 -4.29 16.66
CA LEU A 190 17.19 -4.37 17.25
C LEU A 190 17.23 -4.60 18.75
N HIS A 191 16.31 -3.93 19.44
CA HIS A 191 16.09 -4.04 20.88
C HIS A 191 14.60 -4.02 21.19
N ILE A 192 14.23 -4.66 22.30
CA ILE A 192 12.85 -4.75 22.77
C ILE A 192 12.71 -4.15 24.16
N SER A 193 11.70 -3.32 24.37
CA SER A 193 11.38 -2.69 25.65
C SER A 193 9.89 -2.81 25.98
N GLU A 194 9.55 -2.97 27.26
CA GLU A 194 8.17 -2.91 27.72
C GLU A 194 7.67 -1.46 27.70
N LEU A 195 6.41 -1.25 27.34
CA LEU A 195 5.73 0.04 27.42
C LEU A 195 5.20 0.31 28.84
N THR A 196 4.98 1.58 29.18
CA THR A 196 4.23 1.97 30.37
C THR A 196 2.77 1.49 30.29
N ASP A 197 2.06 1.36 31.42
CA ASP A 197 0.70 0.80 31.45
C ASP A 197 -0.35 1.62 30.66
N ASP A 198 -0.04 2.89 30.36
CA ASP A 198 -0.85 3.75 29.49
C ASP A 198 -0.50 3.61 28.00
N PHE A 199 0.54 2.84 27.68
CA PHE A 199 1.13 2.62 26.35
C PHE A 199 1.67 3.88 25.67
N THR A 200 1.98 4.94 26.43
CA THR A 200 2.44 6.22 25.85
C THR A 200 3.95 6.46 25.97
N ASN A 201 4.68 5.58 26.66
CA ASN A 201 6.14 5.65 26.78
C ASN A 201 6.75 4.25 26.94
N THR A 202 8.07 4.16 26.89
CA THR A 202 8.80 2.93 27.23
C THR A 202 9.19 2.93 28.72
N THR A 203 9.53 1.75 29.23
CA THR A 203 10.16 1.58 30.55
C THR A 203 11.64 1.97 30.55
N GLN A 204 12.20 2.38 29.40
CA GLN A 204 13.60 2.78 29.21
C GLN A 204 14.62 1.69 29.56
N VAL A 205 14.17 0.44 29.66
CA VAL A 205 15.01 -0.74 29.81
C VAL A 205 14.72 -1.64 28.63
N SER A 206 15.78 -2.05 27.92
CA SER A 206 15.66 -2.87 26.72
C SER A 206 16.59 -4.07 26.70
N TYR A 207 16.24 -5.05 25.87
CA TYR A 207 16.98 -6.29 25.67
C TYR A 207 17.27 -6.47 24.17
N PRO A 208 18.43 -7.02 23.78
CA PRO A 208 18.76 -7.20 22.38
C PRO A 208 17.85 -8.25 21.72
N VAL A 209 17.39 -7.94 20.50
CA VAL A 209 16.78 -8.91 19.59
C VAL A 209 17.85 -9.31 18.57
N SER A 210 18.72 -10.22 18.98
CA SER A 210 19.80 -10.74 18.16
C SER A 210 20.05 -12.22 18.45
N SER A 211 20.62 -12.91 17.48
CA SER A 211 21.03 -14.29 17.65
C SER A 211 22.33 -14.39 18.45
N ASN A 212 22.71 -15.62 18.82
CA ASN A 212 24.04 -15.91 19.35
C ASN A 212 25.13 -15.94 18.26
N ILE A 213 24.77 -15.70 17.00
CA ILE A 213 25.70 -15.64 15.86
C ILE A 213 26.26 -14.22 15.82
N THR A 214 27.58 -14.09 15.97
CA THR A 214 28.25 -12.80 15.85
C THR A 214 28.55 -12.52 14.37
N ASP A 215 27.60 -11.92 13.66
CA ASP A 215 27.77 -11.49 12.28
C ASP A 215 27.14 -10.11 12.00
N LEU A 216 27.26 -9.65 10.76
CA LEU A 216 26.75 -8.34 10.34
C LEU A 216 25.23 -8.31 10.17
N ILE A 217 24.57 -9.46 10.01
CA ILE A 217 23.13 -9.49 9.77
C ILE A 217 22.40 -8.89 10.98
N ASP A 218 22.77 -9.31 12.20
CA ASP A 218 22.20 -8.76 13.44
C ASP A 218 22.66 -7.33 13.76
N GLN A 219 23.65 -6.82 13.02
CA GLN A 219 24.22 -5.48 13.14
C GLN A 219 23.77 -4.53 12.02
N GLU A 220 22.90 -5.02 11.13
CA GLU A 220 22.27 -4.27 10.06
C GLU A 220 20.80 -4.68 10.01
N THR A 221 20.09 -4.72 11.13
CA THR A 221 18.68 -5.15 11.18
C THR A 221 17.74 -3.98 11.44
N GLU A 222 16.69 -3.86 10.63
CA GLU A 222 15.65 -2.83 10.70
C GLU A 222 14.24 -3.40 10.46
N SER A 223 13.25 -2.52 10.32
CA SER A 223 11.86 -2.85 10.02
C SER A 223 11.23 -3.99 10.86
N PRO A 224 11.30 -3.95 12.21
CA PRO A 224 10.81 -5.06 13.02
C PRO A 224 9.27 -5.15 13.02
N ASP A 225 8.69 -6.34 13.10
CA ASP A 225 7.35 -6.55 13.64
C ASP A 225 7.36 -7.69 14.64
N ILE A 226 6.54 -7.61 15.69
CA ILE A 226 6.50 -8.60 16.75
C ILE A 226 5.12 -9.24 16.82
N PHE A 227 5.10 -10.56 16.98
CA PHE A 227 3.88 -11.33 17.14
C PHE A 227 4.12 -12.56 18.02
N MET A 228 3.03 -13.17 18.50
CA MET A 228 3.08 -14.37 19.32
C MET A 228 2.34 -15.52 18.65
N ARG A 229 2.98 -16.69 18.61
CA ARG A 229 2.38 -17.92 18.08
C ARG A 229 2.70 -19.11 18.99
N HIS A 230 1.66 -19.82 19.42
CA HIS A 230 1.75 -21.02 20.26
C HIS A 230 2.67 -20.86 21.49
N GLY A 231 2.59 -19.71 22.16
CA GLY A 231 3.38 -19.40 23.37
C GLY A 231 4.82 -18.97 23.10
N LYS A 232 5.24 -18.86 21.84
CA LYS A 232 6.55 -18.32 21.43
C LYS A 232 6.39 -16.90 20.89
N TYR A 233 7.39 -16.06 21.13
CA TYR A 233 7.53 -14.74 20.55
C TYR A 233 8.32 -14.83 19.25
N TYR A 234 7.90 -14.05 18.27
CA TYR A 234 8.57 -13.91 16.99
C TYR A 234 8.79 -12.44 16.68
N VAL A 235 9.95 -12.11 16.12
CA VAL A 235 10.22 -10.80 15.53
C VAL A 235 10.56 -11.01 14.06
N ALA A 236 9.69 -10.56 13.17
CA ALA A 236 10.02 -10.40 11.75
C ALA A 236 10.87 -9.14 11.58
N ALA A 237 11.83 -9.13 10.68
CA ALA A 237 12.68 -7.97 10.42
C ALA A 237 13.29 -8.02 9.01
N SER A 238 13.98 -6.95 8.62
CA SER A 238 14.82 -6.94 7.43
C SER A 238 16.25 -6.52 7.72
N ASN A 239 17.14 -6.65 6.73
CA ASN A 239 18.42 -5.94 6.81
C ASN A 239 18.30 -4.46 6.40
N THR A 240 19.21 -3.63 6.89
CA THR A 240 19.34 -2.20 6.60
C THR A 240 19.90 -1.99 5.20
N CYS A 241 19.11 -1.36 4.33
CA CYS A 241 19.54 -1.15 2.94
C CYS A 241 19.04 0.16 2.30
N GLY A 242 18.17 0.92 2.99
CA GLY A 242 17.64 2.22 2.54
C GLY A 242 17.01 2.20 1.15
N TYR A 243 15.69 1.98 1.07
CA TYR A 243 14.93 1.97 -0.21
C TYR A 243 15.51 1.06 -1.29
N CYS A 244 16.16 -0.03 -0.89
CA CYS A 244 16.69 -1.02 -1.84
C CYS A 244 15.54 -1.79 -2.50
N ASN A 245 15.80 -2.38 -3.67
CA ASN A 245 14.81 -3.18 -4.41
C ASN A 245 14.46 -4.54 -3.77
N GLY A 246 14.78 -4.73 -2.48
CA GLY A 246 14.57 -5.98 -1.75
C GLY A 246 15.61 -6.18 -0.66
N SER A 247 15.15 -6.58 0.52
CA SER A 247 15.98 -6.83 1.70
C SER A 247 15.89 -8.28 2.16
N ILE A 248 16.88 -8.74 2.92
CA ILE A 248 16.85 -10.06 3.57
C ILE A 248 15.62 -10.11 4.48
N GLY A 249 14.83 -11.18 4.38
CA GLY A 249 13.72 -11.46 5.28
C GLY A 249 14.22 -12.25 6.48
N LEU A 250 14.10 -11.67 7.67
CA LEU A 250 14.57 -12.24 8.92
C LEU A 250 13.39 -12.60 9.81
N LEU A 251 13.56 -13.69 10.56
CA LEU A 251 12.65 -14.09 11.62
C LEU A 251 13.43 -14.54 12.85
N TYR A 252 13.26 -13.84 13.96
CA TYR A 252 13.77 -14.23 15.27
C TYR A 252 12.67 -14.94 16.04
N ARG A 253 13.00 -15.99 16.80
CA ARG A 253 12.06 -16.67 17.69
C ARG A 253 12.63 -16.91 19.09
N SER A 254 11.78 -16.83 20.11
CA SER A 254 12.15 -17.06 21.50
C SER A 254 10.97 -17.54 22.35
N ASP A 255 11.25 -18.30 23.41
CA ASP A 255 10.27 -18.66 24.45
C ASP A 255 10.06 -17.54 25.48
N SER A 256 10.89 -16.51 25.45
CA SER A 256 10.85 -15.35 26.34
C SER A 256 10.98 -14.04 25.55
N ILE A 257 10.23 -13.02 25.95
CA ILE A 257 10.27 -11.69 25.34
C ILE A 257 11.67 -11.05 25.36
N GLN A 258 12.55 -11.47 26.29
CA GLN A 258 13.91 -10.96 26.43
C GLN A 258 14.97 -11.81 25.70
N GLY A 259 14.56 -12.89 25.03
CA GLY A 259 15.46 -13.88 24.46
C GLY A 259 15.81 -15.03 25.42
N PRO A 260 16.82 -15.88 25.08
CA PRO A 260 17.67 -15.76 23.89
C PRO A 260 16.90 -15.98 22.58
N TRP A 261 17.26 -15.23 21.54
CA TRP A 261 16.62 -15.34 20.23
C TRP A 261 17.36 -16.28 19.31
N THR A 262 16.62 -17.09 18.57
CA THR A 262 17.13 -17.87 17.42
C THR A 262 16.72 -17.16 16.15
N ARG A 263 17.69 -16.77 15.32
CA ARG A 263 17.43 -16.15 14.01
C ARG A 263 17.30 -17.19 12.91
N GLN A 264 16.40 -16.93 11.99
CA GLN A 264 16.27 -17.59 10.70
C GLN A 264 16.26 -16.54 9.58
N ILE A 265 16.97 -16.81 8.49
CA ILE A 265 16.80 -16.09 7.23
C ILE A 265 15.75 -16.86 6.44
N ILE A 266 14.64 -16.22 6.08
CA ILE A 266 13.53 -16.85 5.35
C ILE A 266 13.43 -16.35 3.90
N SER A 267 14.21 -15.33 3.53
CA SER A 267 14.35 -14.88 2.14
C SER A 267 15.61 -14.04 1.98
N GLY A 268 16.31 -14.17 0.84
CA GLY A 268 17.49 -13.35 0.55
C GLY A 268 17.17 -11.92 0.07
N TYR A 269 15.94 -11.67 -0.39
CA TYR A 269 15.53 -10.39 -1.00
C TYR A 269 14.03 -10.06 -0.77
N SER A 270 13.35 -10.82 0.10
CA SER A 270 11.95 -10.65 0.51
C SER A 270 10.97 -10.37 -0.64
N CYS A 271 11.17 -11.09 -1.74
CA CYS A 271 10.37 -10.97 -2.96
C CYS A 271 10.33 -9.55 -3.53
N GLU A 272 11.47 -8.86 -3.49
CA GLU A 272 11.67 -7.46 -3.89
C GLU A 272 11.00 -6.45 -2.95
N GLY A 273 10.93 -6.78 -1.66
CA GLY A 273 10.32 -5.92 -0.67
C GLY A 273 11.10 -5.82 0.63
N GLN A 274 10.49 -5.12 1.57
CA GLN A 274 10.90 -4.97 2.95
C GLN A 274 9.70 -5.23 3.86
N VAL A 275 9.91 -5.94 4.96
CA VAL A 275 8.81 -6.35 5.85
C VAL A 275 8.19 -5.16 6.57
N GLU A 276 6.88 -5.17 6.63
CA GLU A 276 6.07 -4.16 7.32
C GLU A 276 5.42 -4.75 8.58
N GLY A 277 5.00 -6.01 8.47
CA GLY A 277 4.71 -6.84 9.63
C GLY A 277 4.05 -8.16 9.31
N VAL A 278 3.40 -8.74 10.30
CA VAL A 278 2.76 -10.06 10.21
C VAL A 278 1.31 -9.96 10.68
N LEU A 279 0.38 -10.31 9.81
CA LEU A 279 -1.06 -10.30 10.05
C LEU A 279 -1.56 -11.70 10.44
N PRO A 280 -2.01 -11.92 11.68
CA PRO A 280 -2.65 -13.17 12.07
C PRO A 280 -4.09 -13.24 11.55
N LEU A 281 -4.40 -14.21 10.70
CA LEU A 281 -5.74 -14.47 10.18
C LEU A 281 -6.31 -15.77 10.75
N LYS A 282 -7.41 -15.65 11.50
CA LYS A 282 -8.11 -16.79 12.11
C LYS A 282 -9.21 -17.30 11.19
N ASP A 283 -9.18 -18.57 10.81
CA ASP A 283 -10.32 -19.24 10.18
C ASP A 283 -11.38 -19.56 11.25
N PRO A 284 -12.60 -19.02 11.16
CA PRO A 284 -13.63 -19.24 12.17
C PRO A 284 -14.22 -20.66 12.13
N ARG A 285 -14.00 -21.43 11.05
CA ARG A 285 -14.47 -22.82 10.93
C ARG A 285 -13.62 -23.79 11.74
N THR A 286 -12.29 -23.63 11.67
CA THR A 286 -11.33 -24.53 12.30
C THR A 286 -10.70 -23.96 13.57
N GLY A 287 -10.72 -22.63 13.73
CA GLY A 287 -9.99 -21.91 14.77
C GLY A 287 -8.49 -21.76 14.47
N ALA A 288 -8.00 -22.28 13.33
CA ALA A 288 -6.60 -22.17 12.94
C ALA A 288 -6.22 -20.71 12.66
N ILE A 289 -4.99 -20.33 13.02
CA ILE A 289 -4.42 -19.01 12.73
C ILE A 289 -3.30 -19.20 11.69
N THR A 290 -3.46 -18.50 10.57
CA THR A 290 -2.45 -18.33 9.52
C THR A 290 -1.81 -16.96 9.71
N ASP A 291 -0.52 -16.93 10.04
CA ASP A 291 0.25 -15.69 10.13
C ASP A 291 0.74 -15.31 8.72
N VAL A 292 0.34 -14.14 8.24
CA VAL A 292 0.61 -13.67 6.87
C VAL A 292 1.69 -12.59 6.92
N TRP A 293 2.84 -12.89 6.32
CA TRP A 293 3.90 -11.92 6.06
C TRP A 293 3.39 -10.81 5.15
N HIS A 294 3.60 -9.56 5.55
CA HIS A 294 3.31 -8.36 4.77
C HIS A 294 4.62 -7.60 4.53
N SER A 295 4.97 -7.40 3.27
CA SER A 295 6.06 -6.53 2.86
C SER A 295 5.59 -5.49 1.85
N THR A 296 6.33 -4.39 1.76
CA THR A 296 6.18 -3.41 0.70
C THR A 296 7.26 -3.63 -0.35
N SER A 297 6.89 -3.68 -1.63
CA SER A 297 7.88 -3.64 -2.70
C SER A 297 8.39 -2.22 -2.89
N VAL A 298 9.69 -2.03 -2.95
CA VAL A 298 10.30 -0.73 -3.27
C VAL A 298 10.95 -0.87 -4.63
N PRO A 299 10.55 -0.12 -5.67
CA PRO A 299 11.11 -0.28 -7.03
C PRO A 299 12.59 0.14 -7.15
N GLY A 300 13.22 0.56 -6.04
CA GLY A 300 14.53 1.17 -5.98
C GLY A 300 14.52 2.64 -6.43
N GLY A 301 15.30 3.47 -5.76
CA GLY A 301 15.46 4.88 -6.12
C GLY A 301 14.33 5.81 -5.62
N PRO A 302 14.20 7.04 -6.17
CA PRO A 302 13.39 8.10 -5.57
C PRO A 302 11.87 7.95 -5.76
N ARG A 303 11.38 6.92 -6.47
CA ARG A 303 9.95 6.74 -6.82
C ARG A 303 9.24 5.81 -5.84
N THR A 304 9.26 6.15 -4.56
CA THR A 304 8.60 5.37 -3.50
C THR A 304 7.09 5.22 -3.72
N GLY A 305 6.44 6.16 -4.41
CA GLY A 305 5.01 6.10 -4.75
C GLY A 305 4.60 4.95 -5.69
N PHE A 306 5.55 4.24 -6.30
CA PHE A 306 5.26 3.07 -7.15
C PHE A 306 5.37 1.75 -6.39
N GLY A 307 5.56 1.83 -5.07
CA GLY A 307 5.53 0.66 -4.21
C GLY A 307 4.18 -0.05 -4.24
N GLY A 308 4.20 -1.31 -3.86
CA GLY A 308 3.02 -2.16 -3.73
C GLY A 308 3.15 -3.05 -2.50
N HIS A 309 2.14 -3.85 -2.23
CA HIS A 309 2.10 -4.73 -1.06
C HIS A 309 2.21 -6.20 -1.49
N ILE A 310 3.00 -6.96 -0.74
CA ILE A 310 3.20 -8.39 -0.91
C ILE A 310 2.68 -9.06 0.36
N PHE A 311 1.84 -10.07 0.17
CA PHE A 311 1.28 -10.87 1.25
C PHE A 311 1.52 -12.34 1.00
N GLN A 312 2.10 -13.04 1.97
CA GLN A 312 2.36 -14.47 1.88
C GLN A 312 2.11 -15.16 3.23
N PRO A 313 1.38 -16.28 3.30
CA PRO A 313 1.26 -17.07 4.52
C PRO A 313 2.60 -17.68 4.92
N LEU A 314 2.99 -17.49 6.17
CA LEU A 314 4.14 -18.17 6.78
C LEU A 314 3.75 -19.61 7.13
N ARG A 315 4.59 -20.58 6.74
CA ARG A 315 4.39 -22.00 7.01
C ARG A 315 5.33 -22.47 8.11
N PHE A 316 4.78 -22.72 9.29
CA PHE A 316 5.57 -23.08 10.46
C PHE A 316 5.76 -24.59 10.60
N GLY A 317 7.00 -25.02 10.83
CA GLY A 317 7.35 -26.33 11.35
C GLY A 317 6.96 -26.51 12.82
N ALA A 318 6.98 -27.76 13.29
CA ALA A 318 6.60 -28.09 14.67
C ALA A 318 7.52 -27.45 15.74
N ASP A 319 8.76 -27.13 15.39
CA ASP A 319 9.74 -26.47 16.25
C ASP A 319 9.63 -24.92 16.24
N GLY A 320 8.73 -24.37 15.42
CA GLY A 320 8.60 -22.94 15.19
C GLY A 320 9.54 -22.38 14.11
N SER A 321 10.23 -23.21 13.32
CA SER A 321 10.88 -22.76 12.08
C SER A 321 9.85 -22.43 11.03
N VAL A 322 10.23 -21.64 10.04
CA VAL A 322 9.35 -21.26 8.92
C VAL A 322 9.96 -21.72 7.60
N GLU A 323 9.14 -22.18 6.66
CA GLU A 323 9.61 -22.39 5.28
C GLU A 323 10.04 -21.06 4.66
N ASP A 324 11.00 -21.09 3.72
CA ASP A 324 11.39 -19.88 3.00
C ASP A 324 10.20 -19.25 2.27
N LEU A 325 10.22 -17.92 2.12
CA LEU A 325 9.24 -17.21 1.31
C LEU A 325 9.31 -17.70 -0.14
N ASP A 326 8.14 -17.87 -0.76
CA ASP A 326 8.04 -18.35 -2.14
C ASP A 326 7.95 -17.10 -3.00
N CYS A 327 9.08 -16.69 -3.56
CA CYS A 327 9.18 -15.51 -4.40
C CYS A 327 8.99 -15.80 -5.89
N SER A 328 8.37 -16.95 -6.25
CA SER A 328 8.04 -17.25 -7.64
C SER A 328 7.03 -16.22 -8.18
N PRO A 329 7.22 -15.66 -9.40
CA PRO A 329 6.34 -14.61 -9.91
C PRO A 329 4.86 -15.01 -10.01
N ASP A 330 4.58 -16.28 -10.28
CA ASP A 330 3.25 -16.85 -10.43
C ASP A 330 2.68 -17.44 -9.12
N ALA A 331 3.39 -17.32 -8.00
CA ALA A 331 2.91 -17.83 -6.72
C ALA A 331 1.63 -17.11 -6.28
N THR A 332 0.66 -17.92 -5.84
CA THR A 332 -0.63 -17.47 -5.29
C THR A 332 -0.93 -18.20 -4.00
N PHE A 333 -1.57 -17.50 -3.06
CA PHE A 333 -1.80 -17.99 -1.71
C PHE A 333 -3.22 -17.69 -1.27
N SER A 334 -4.04 -18.72 -1.12
CA SER A 334 -5.38 -18.58 -0.54
C SER A 334 -5.31 -18.72 0.97
N VAL A 335 -5.88 -17.75 1.69
CA VAL A 335 -5.93 -17.75 3.15
C VAL A 335 -7.38 -17.60 3.60
N ASP A 336 -7.80 -18.56 4.41
CA ASP A 336 -9.10 -18.55 5.07
C ASP A 336 -9.06 -17.67 6.32
N PHE A 337 -10.07 -16.84 6.52
CA PHE A 337 -10.12 -15.88 7.61
C PHE A 337 -11.54 -15.56 8.07
N ALA A 338 -11.65 -14.90 9.22
CA ALA A 338 -12.90 -14.40 9.75
C ALA A 338 -13.21 -13.06 9.09
N ARG A 339 -14.25 -13.02 8.26
CA ARG A 339 -14.76 -11.77 7.70
C ARG A 339 -15.16 -10.82 8.82
N GLY A 340 -14.86 -9.55 8.62
CA GLY A 340 -15.30 -8.46 9.48
C GLY A 340 -16.83 -8.36 9.56
N SER A 341 -17.33 -7.71 10.60
CA SER A 341 -18.78 -7.65 10.89
C SER A 341 -19.56 -6.60 10.09
N GLY A 342 -18.87 -5.72 9.36
CA GLY A 342 -19.48 -4.63 8.57
C GLY A 342 -19.94 -5.05 7.17
N ALA A 343 -20.51 -4.07 6.45
CA ALA A 343 -20.79 -4.22 5.02
C ALA A 343 -19.50 -4.19 4.20
N VAL A 344 -19.49 -4.85 3.04
CA VAL A 344 -18.42 -4.67 2.06
C VAL A 344 -18.46 -3.21 1.58
N ALA A 345 -17.30 -2.56 1.52
CA ALA A 345 -17.20 -1.20 1.02
C ALA A 345 -17.58 -1.13 -0.46
N ILE A 346 -18.21 -0.04 -0.88
CA ILE A 346 -18.67 0.18 -2.24
C ILE A 346 -18.28 1.61 -2.63
N GLY A 347 -17.66 1.75 -3.80
CA GLY A 347 -17.23 3.04 -4.35
C GLY A 347 -17.40 3.10 -5.86
N ALA A 348 -16.88 4.17 -6.45
CA ALA A 348 -17.06 4.48 -7.87
C ALA A 348 -16.48 3.38 -8.78
N ALA A 349 -15.33 2.81 -8.45
CA ALA A 349 -14.71 1.76 -9.25
C ALA A 349 -15.46 0.42 -9.15
N ILE A 350 -16.08 0.12 -8.00
CA ILE A 350 -16.85 -1.11 -7.77
C ILE A 350 -18.21 -1.07 -8.49
N THR A 351 -18.83 0.11 -8.57
CA THR A 351 -20.15 0.32 -9.18
C THR A 351 -20.11 0.70 -10.65
N ALA A 352 -18.90 0.87 -11.20
CA ALA A 352 -18.69 1.26 -12.59
C ALA A 352 -19.42 0.32 -13.57
N GLY A 353 -19.95 0.90 -14.64
CA GLY A 353 -20.62 0.13 -15.70
C GLY A 353 -19.63 -0.60 -16.59
N ASP A 354 -18.54 0.07 -16.97
CA ASP A 354 -17.42 -0.54 -17.69
C ASP A 354 -16.15 -0.33 -16.86
N ALA A 355 -15.38 -1.38 -16.64
CA ALA A 355 -14.14 -1.29 -15.88
C ALA A 355 -13.14 -2.35 -16.33
N THR A 356 -11.87 -2.03 -16.13
CA THR A 356 -10.80 -3.03 -16.19
C THR A 356 -10.84 -3.95 -14.97
N PRO A 357 -10.37 -5.21 -15.08
CA PRO A 357 -10.54 -6.19 -14.01
C PRO A 357 -9.82 -5.75 -12.71
N PRO A 358 -10.51 -5.70 -11.55
CA PRO A 358 -9.94 -5.16 -10.31
C PRO A 358 -8.73 -5.95 -9.79
N LEU A 359 -8.64 -7.23 -10.16
CA LEU A 359 -7.57 -8.15 -9.72
C LEU A 359 -6.51 -8.43 -10.80
N ALA A 360 -6.46 -7.63 -11.87
CA ALA A 360 -5.39 -7.75 -12.87
C ALA A 360 -4.01 -7.33 -12.30
N VAL A 361 -2.95 -7.79 -12.96
CA VAL A 361 -1.57 -7.36 -12.66
C VAL A 361 -1.33 -6.04 -13.40
N TYR A 362 -1.33 -4.94 -12.66
CA TYR A 362 -1.09 -3.61 -13.19
C TYR A 362 0.38 -3.21 -13.04
N THR A 363 0.97 -2.72 -14.13
CA THR A 363 2.37 -2.27 -14.18
C THR A 363 2.45 -0.77 -14.48
N PRO A 364 3.26 -0.01 -13.73
CA PRO A 364 3.59 1.38 -14.05
C PRO A 364 4.23 1.54 -15.43
N VAL A 365 3.76 2.50 -16.22
CA VAL A 365 4.35 2.93 -17.49
C VAL A 365 4.46 4.46 -17.48
N CYS A 366 5.64 4.98 -17.84
CA CYS A 366 5.96 6.41 -17.78
C CYS A 366 6.54 6.87 -19.13
N ASP A 367 5.68 7.07 -20.12
CA ASP A 367 6.11 7.38 -21.49
C ASP A 367 5.22 8.42 -22.19
N SER A 368 4.49 9.24 -21.43
CA SER A 368 3.63 10.30 -22.00
C SER A 368 4.43 11.40 -22.71
N ASP A 369 5.73 11.53 -22.42
CA ASP A 369 6.67 12.37 -23.15
C ASP A 369 6.86 11.89 -24.59
N GLN A 370 6.75 10.58 -24.81
CA GLN A 370 6.95 9.93 -26.10
C GLN A 370 5.65 9.61 -26.83
N PHE A 371 4.54 9.41 -26.12
CA PHE A 371 3.28 8.92 -26.71
C PHE A 371 2.03 9.60 -26.17
N ASP A 372 1.13 9.96 -27.08
CA ASP A 372 -0.29 10.12 -26.76
C ASP A 372 -0.96 8.74 -26.80
N LEU A 373 -1.85 8.46 -25.84
CA LEU A 373 -2.55 7.18 -25.74
C LEU A 373 -4.05 7.33 -25.99
N PHE A 374 -4.65 6.29 -26.56
CA PHE A 374 -6.10 6.20 -26.77
C PHE A 374 -6.57 4.82 -26.30
N GLN A 375 -7.14 4.78 -25.11
CA GLN A 375 -7.83 3.61 -24.59
C GLN A 375 -9.21 3.52 -25.23
N THR A 376 -9.60 2.36 -25.75
CA THR A 376 -10.93 2.15 -26.33
C THR A 376 -11.59 0.91 -25.76
N TRP A 377 -12.93 0.93 -25.72
CA TRP A 377 -13.76 -0.19 -25.27
C TRP A 377 -15.15 -0.13 -25.93
N THR A 378 -15.91 -1.21 -25.75
CA THR A 378 -17.32 -1.26 -26.13
C THR A 378 -18.17 -1.10 -24.87
N ALA A 379 -19.13 -0.17 -24.88
CA ALA A 379 -20.03 0.04 -23.75
C ALA A 379 -20.84 -1.24 -23.45
N SER A 380 -20.74 -1.77 -22.23
CA SER A 380 -21.43 -3.00 -21.83
C SER A 380 -22.93 -2.81 -21.61
N LYS A 381 -23.35 -1.59 -21.30
CA LYS A 381 -24.74 -1.23 -21.00
C LYS A 381 -25.15 0.10 -21.62
N ALA A 382 -26.45 0.28 -21.79
CA ALA A 382 -27.02 1.58 -22.12
C ALA A 382 -27.18 2.44 -20.85
N GLY A 383 -27.09 3.75 -20.98
CA GLY A 383 -27.30 4.69 -19.88
C GLY A 383 -26.73 6.06 -20.16
N LEU A 384 -26.83 6.95 -19.17
CA LEU A 384 -26.15 8.23 -19.20
C LEU A 384 -24.75 8.06 -18.63
N LEU A 385 -23.72 8.23 -19.47
CA LEU A 385 -22.34 8.20 -19.01
C LEU A 385 -22.03 9.46 -18.19
N GLU A 386 -21.52 9.31 -16.97
CA GLU A 386 -21.26 10.42 -16.05
C GLU A 386 -19.79 10.82 -16.01
N SER A 387 -18.89 9.84 -15.91
CA SER A 387 -17.46 10.09 -15.93
C SER A 387 -16.66 8.87 -16.39
N VAL A 388 -15.42 9.11 -16.82
CA VAL A 388 -14.42 8.06 -17.06
C VAL A 388 -13.16 8.42 -16.29
N SER A 389 -12.64 7.47 -15.54
CA SER A 389 -11.50 7.64 -14.64
C SER A 389 -10.34 6.75 -15.07
N VAL A 390 -9.12 7.27 -14.98
CA VAL A 390 -7.86 6.57 -15.26
C VAL A 390 -6.87 6.81 -14.13
N ASN A 391 -6.05 5.81 -13.82
CA ASN A 391 -5.01 5.92 -12.79
C ASN A 391 -3.78 6.63 -13.34
N ILE A 392 -3.45 7.81 -12.79
CA ILE A 392 -2.32 8.64 -13.22
C ILE A 392 -1.46 8.99 -12.02
N ALA A 393 -0.13 8.96 -12.21
CA ALA A 393 0.85 9.54 -11.31
C ALA A 393 1.67 10.63 -12.03
N ALA A 394 2.00 11.70 -11.32
CA ALA A 394 2.81 12.82 -11.81
C ALA A 394 4.06 13.00 -10.95
N ALA A 395 5.09 13.61 -11.52
CA ALA A 395 6.36 13.87 -10.84
C ALA A 395 6.42 15.29 -10.26
N GLY A 396 5.31 16.04 -10.27
CA GLY A 396 5.22 17.42 -9.78
C GLY A 396 5.97 18.47 -10.60
N VAL A 397 6.86 18.05 -11.52
CA VAL A 397 7.74 18.92 -12.32
C VAL A 397 7.21 19.20 -13.73
N GLN A 398 6.12 18.55 -14.14
CA GLN A 398 5.50 18.78 -15.45
C GLN A 398 5.01 20.24 -15.58
N ALA A 399 5.35 20.87 -16.70
CA ALA A 399 4.94 22.22 -17.09
C ALA A 399 3.74 22.26 -18.06
N VAL A 400 3.50 21.16 -18.79
CA VAL A 400 2.40 20.99 -19.73
C VAL A 400 1.31 20.17 -19.06
N PRO A 401 0.08 20.70 -18.94
CA PRO A 401 -1.02 19.95 -18.31
C PRO A 401 -1.34 18.65 -19.05
N LEU A 402 -1.74 17.63 -18.29
CA LEU A 402 -2.32 16.41 -18.82
C LEU A 402 -3.73 16.69 -19.31
N ALA A 403 -3.99 16.49 -20.60
CA ALA A 403 -5.30 16.55 -21.23
C ALA A 403 -5.91 15.15 -21.36
N LEU A 404 -7.11 15.00 -20.82
CA LEU A 404 -7.92 13.80 -20.93
C LEU A 404 -9.20 14.11 -21.71
N THR A 405 -9.54 13.30 -22.72
CA THR A 405 -10.78 13.49 -23.50
C THR A 405 -11.50 12.17 -23.69
N VAL A 406 -12.75 12.11 -23.24
CA VAL A 406 -13.64 10.98 -23.50
C VAL A 406 -14.39 11.22 -24.81
N PHE A 407 -14.48 10.20 -25.66
CA PHE A 407 -15.09 10.32 -26.97
C PHE A 407 -15.86 9.05 -27.37
N LYS A 408 -16.81 9.23 -28.29
CA LYS A 408 -17.54 8.16 -28.98
C LYS A 408 -17.11 8.10 -30.43
N PHE A 409 -17.02 6.90 -31.01
CA PHE A 409 -16.64 6.71 -32.42
C PHE A 409 -17.43 5.59 -33.09
N ALA A 410 -17.40 5.52 -34.42
CA ALA A 410 -18.22 4.58 -35.20
C ALA A 410 -17.48 3.27 -35.53
N SER A 411 -16.17 3.32 -35.76
CA SER A 411 -15.33 2.17 -36.04
C SER A 411 -13.85 2.46 -35.76
N LEU A 412 -13.05 1.42 -35.52
CA LEU A 412 -11.60 1.61 -35.36
C LEU A 412 -10.95 2.23 -36.61
N ALA A 413 -11.47 1.93 -37.80
CA ALA A 413 -11.00 2.52 -39.05
C ALA A 413 -11.25 4.04 -39.12
N ASP A 414 -12.40 4.50 -38.61
CA ASP A 414 -12.73 5.93 -38.50
C ASP A 414 -11.87 6.64 -37.46
N LEU A 415 -11.55 5.94 -36.36
CA LEU A 415 -10.70 6.47 -35.28
C LEU A 415 -9.27 6.71 -35.75
N VAL A 416 -8.67 5.79 -36.52
CA VAL A 416 -7.27 5.88 -36.98
C VAL A 416 -7.12 6.58 -38.34
N ALA A 417 -8.21 7.09 -38.91
CA ALA A 417 -8.21 7.84 -40.16
C ALA A 417 -7.51 9.21 -40.00
N PRO A 418 -7.01 9.82 -41.10
CA PRO A 418 -6.24 11.07 -41.03
C PRO A 418 -6.93 12.26 -40.33
N GLU A 419 -8.26 12.30 -40.31
CA GLU A 419 -9.04 13.39 -39.70
C GLU A 419 -9.51 13.07 -38.27
N TYR A 420 -9.29 11.86 -37.75
CA TYR A 420 -9.85 11.32 -36.49
C TYR A 420 -11.36 11.58 -36.35
N LYS A 421 -12.19 10.61 -36.74
CA LYS A 421 -13.65 10.78 -36.68
C LYS A 421 -14.22 10.26 -35.36
N TRP A 422 -14.31 11.16 -34.39
CA TRP A 422 -14.96 10.91 -33.10
C TRP A 422 -15.84 12.08 -32.67
N THR A 423 -16.68 11.87 -31.66
CA THR A 423 -17.45 12.92 -30.99
C THR A 423 -16.99 12.99 -29.54
N ALA A 424 -16.42 14.12 -29.14
CA ALA A 424 -16.01 14.35 -27.76
C ALA A 424 -17.26 14.41 -26.85
N LEU A 425 -17.21 13.66 -25.75
CA LEU A 425 -18.27 13.59 -24.74
C LEU A 425 -17.94 14.46 -23.52
N GLY A 426 -16.64 14.58 -23.20
CA GLY A 426 -16.11 15.41 -22.12
C GLY A 426 -14.59 15.55 -22.23
N THR A 427 -14.05 16.64 -21.70
CA THR A 427 -12.60 16.92 -21.65
C THR A 427 -12.24 17.53 -20.30
N ALA A 428 -11.11 17.11 -19.75
CA ALA A 428 -10.51 17.67 -18.54
C ALA A 428 -9.01 17.90 -18.75
N SER A 429 -8.45 18.85 -18.02
CA SER A 429 -7.02 19.19 -18.05
C SER A 429 -6.51 19.32 -16.63
N TYR A 430 -5.36 18.73 -16.33
CA TYR A 430 -4.78 18.67 -14.98
C TYR A 430 -3.34 19.16 -14.99
N ASN A 431 -3.03 20.17 -14.18
CA ASN A 431 -1.66 20.55 -13.92
C ASN A 431 -0.99 19.51 -13.01
N ALA A 432 0.35 19.47 -13.01
CA ALA A 432 1.12 18.56 -12.15
C ALA A 432 0.74 18.69 -10.65
N SER A 433 0.42 19.90 -10.19
CA SER A 433 0.02 20.19 -8.81
C SER A 433 -1.35 19.63 -8.41
N GLU A 434 -2.17 19.24 -9.38
CA GLU A 434 -3.50 18.65 -9.17
C GLU A 434 -3.46 17.11 -9.17
N LEU A 435 -2.28 16.54 -9.43
CA LEU A 435 -2.05 15.11 -9.54
C LEU A 435 -1.13 14.62 -8.42
N SER A 436 -1.19 13.32 -8.15
CA SER A 436 -0.42 12.69 -7.09
C SER A 436 0.82 11.99 -7.61
N PHE A 437 1.83 11.79 -6.75
CA PHE A 437 2.98 10.92 -7.03
C PHE A 437 2.64 9.42 -7.00
N VAL A 438 1.47 9.06 -6.47
CA VAL A 438 0.89 7.71 -6.54
C VAL A 438 -0.21 7.65 -7.60
N PHE A 439 -0.58 6.44 -8.03
CA PHE A 439 -1.56 6.19 -9.09
C PHE A 439 -3.01 6.39 -8.62
N ASN A 440 -3.38 7.63 -8.32
CA ASN A 440 -4.76 8.01 -8.00
C ASN A 440 -5.64 8.12 -9.24
N THR A 441 -6.95 8.02 -9.04
CA THR A 441 -7.92 8.21 -10.11
C THR A 441 -7.99 9.66 -10.56
N THR A 442 -7.94 9.86 -11.87
CA THR A 442 -8.10 11.16 -12.54
C THR A 442 -9.28 11.05 -13.50
N SER A 443 -10.30 11.88 -13.31
CA SER A 443 -11.65 11.63 -13.83
C SER A 443 -12.13 12.70 -14.80
N VAL A 444 -12.51 12.32 -16.02
CA VAL A 444 -13.14 13.22 -16.98
C VAL A 444 -14.65 13.26 -16.74
N PRO A 445 -15.23 14.38 -16.27
CA PRO A 445 -16.68 14.53 -16.22
C PRO A 445 -17.25 14.66 -17.62
N ILE A 446 -18.39 14.03 -17.86
CA ILE A 446 -19.11 14.13 -19.14
C ILE A 446 -19.97 15.39 -19.13
N THR A 447 -19.70 16.30 -20.07
CA THR A 447 -20.31 17.64 -20.12
C THR A 447 -21.40 17.78 -21.17
N SER A 448 -21.58 16.75 -22.01
CA SER A 448 -22.66 16.63 -22.98
C SER A 448 -23.72 15.64 -22.50
N ASN A 449 -24.96 15.72 -22.99
CA ASN A 449 -25.95 14.66 -22.73
C ASN A 449 -25.54 13.39 -23.51
N ALA A 450 -24.64 12.60 -22.93
CA ALA A 450 -24.05 11.43 -23.55
C ALA A 450 -24.80 10.16 -23.16
N THR A 451 -26.03 10.04 -23.66
CA THR A 451 -26.72 8.75 -23.62
C THR A 451 -25.97 7.78 -24.54
N VAL A 452 -25.46 6.70 -23.97
CA VAL A 452 -24.81 5.62 -24.71
C VAL A 452 -25.73 4.40 -24.76
N SER A 453 -25.62 3.63 -25.83
CA SER A 453 -26.25 2.34 -26.01
C SER A 453 -25.23 1.22 -25.76
N ALA A 454 -25.69 0.08 -25.27
CA ALA A 454 -24.85 -1.12 -25.22
C ALA A 454 -24.33 -1.43 -26.64
N GLY A 455 -23.03 -1.67 -26.77
CA GLY A 455 -22.37 -1.87 -28.07
C GLY A 455 -21.77 -0.60 -28.69
N ASP A 456 -22.01 0.58 -28.13
CA ASP A 456 -21.33 1.80 -28.59
C ASP A 456 -19.82 1.70 -28.37
N LEU A 457 -19.03 2.21 -29.32
CA LEU A 457 -17.58 2.29 -29.20
C LEU A 457 -17.18 3.61 -28.52
N LEU A 458 -16.49 3.49 -27.39
CA LEU A 458 -16.05 4.59 -26.54
C LEU A 458 -14.54 4.59 -26.40
N GLY A 459 -13.97 5.76 -26.14
CA GLY A 459 -12.56 5.87 -25.84
C GLY A 459 -12.17 7.05 -24.96
N LEU A 460 -10.96 6.97 -24.43
CA LEU A 460 -10.30 7.95 -23.60
C LEU A 460 -8.94 8.27 -24.23
N SER A 461 -8.77 9.52 -24.66
CA SER A 461 -7.50 10.08 -25.09
C SER A 461 -6.75 10.59 -23.87
N ILE A 462 -5.47 10.25 -23.76
CA ILE A 462 -4.54 10.66 -22.69
C ILE A 462 -3.36 11.33 -23.39
N SER A 463 -3.23 12.64 -23.23
CA SER A 463 -2.19 13.44 -23.89
C SER A 463 -1.56 14.42 -22.92
N GLY A 464 -0.24 14.43 -22.83
CA GLY A 464 0.48 15.19 -21.81
C GLY A 464 1.97 15.17 -22.09
N SER A 465 2.35 15.49 -23.34
CA SER A 465 3.75 15.46 -23.77
C SER A 465 4.52 16.60 -23.12
N ASP A 466 5.51 16.23 -22.32
CA ASP A 466 6.35 17.11 -21.53
C ASP A 466 7.77 16.52 -21.40
N PHE A 467 8.74 17.26 -20.86
CA PHE A 467 10.10 16.77 -20.61
C PHE A 467 10.15 15.68 -19.52
N ALA A 468 9.16 15.67 -18.62
CA ALA A 468 8.97 14.65 -17.60
C ALA A 468 7.64 13.94 -17.86
N PRO A 469 7.63 12.61 -18.03
CA PRO A 469 6.39 11.90 -18.35
C PRO A 469 5.44 11.89 -17.16
N TYR A 470 4.14 12.02 -17.45
CA TYR A 470 3.10 11.44 -16.62
C TYR A 470 3.17 9.92 -16.73
N CYS A 471 2.79 9.23 -15.67
CA CYS A 471 2.75 7.79 -15.62
C CYS A 471 1.32 7.29 -15.48
N HIS A 472 1.04 6.14 -16.07
CA HIS A 472 -0.24 5.44 -15.97
C HIS A 472 0.00 3.97 -15.64
N LEU A 473 -1.09 3.25 -15.37
CA LEU A 473 -1.06 1.82 -15.16
C LEU A 473 -1.55 1.07 -16.39
N GLU A 474 -0.81 0.06 -16.82
CA GLU A 474 -1.22 -0.88 -17.87
C GLU A 474 -1.38 -2.30 -17.31
N PHE A 475 -2.17 -3.13 -17.98
CA PHE A 475 -2.23 -4.57 -17.72
C PHE A 475 -2.32 -5.36 -19.02
N ASP A 476 -2.00 -6.65 -18.92
CA ASP A 476 -2.14 -7.59 -20.04
C ASP A 476 -3.59 -7.99 -20.24
N VAL A 477 -4.04 -7.87 -21.48
CA VAL A 477 -5.41 -8.07 -21.91
C VAL A 477 -5.52 -9.36 -22.71
N GLY A 478 -6.43 -10.25 -22.33
CA GLY A 478 -6.76 -11.42 -23.13
C GLY A 478 -7.40 -11.03 -24.47
N GLU A 479 -7.16 -11.82 -25.52
CA GLU A 479 -7.56 -11.53 -26.91
C GLU A 479 -9.06 -11.18 -27.13
N GLN A 480 -9.95 -11.49 -26.18
CA GLN A 480 -11.41 -11.33 -26.31
C GLN A 480 -12.04 -10.20 -25.48
N SER A 481 -11.27 -9.34 -24.81
CA SER A 481 -11.83 -8.32 -23.91
C SER A 481 -12.56 -7.16 -24.62
N GLY A 482 -12.29 -6.92 -25.91
CA GLY A 482 -12.74 -5.73 -26.63
C GLY A 482 -12.01 -4.44 -26.24
N PHE A 483 -11.07 -4.47 -25.30
CA PHE A 483 -10.20 -3.34 -24.97
C PHE A 483 -9.06 -3.23 -25.97
N LYS A 484 -8.78 -2.00 -26.42
CA LYS A 484 -7.59 -1.70 -27.23
C LYS A 484 -6.93 -0.44 -26.74
N LEU A 485 -5.63 -0.52 -26.49
CA LEU A 485 -4.78 0.63 -26.25
C LEU A 485 -4.04 1.00 -27.53
N LEU A 486 -4.32 2.19 -28.06
CA LEU A 486 -3.61 2.75 -29.20
C LEU A 486 -2.63 3.80 -28.72
N GLN A 487 -1.55 4.00 -29.47
CA GLN A 487 -0.54 5.00 -29.21
C GLN A 487 -0.22 5.78 -30.48
N ARG A 488 0.16 7.04 -30.32
CA ARG A 488 0.73 7.88 -31.36
C ARG A 488 1.97 8.57 -30.79
N GLY A 489 3.07 8.62 -31.55
CA GLY A 489 4.24 9.37 -31.10
C GLY A 489 3.90 10.83 -30.79
N ALA A 490 4.48 11.39 -29.74
CA ALA A 490 4.30 12.79 -29.39
C ALA A 490 4.71 13.70 -30.57
N GLY A 491 3.84 14.65 -30.92
CA GLY A 491 4.02 15.53 -32.09
C GLY A 491 3.96 14.83 -33.45
N GLN A 492 3.69 13.52 -33.51
CA GLN A 492 3.64 12.75 -34.75
C GLN A 492 2.29 12.91 -35.45
N ASN A 493 2.17 14.00 -36.22
CA ASN A 493 0.93 14.35 -36.92
C ASN A 493 0.89 13.93 -38.40
N SER A 494 1.96 13.33 -38.93
CA SER A 494 2.08 12.96 -40.35
C SER A 494 1.95 11.44 -40.59
N LEU A 495 1.26 11.08 -41.67
CA LEU A 495 1.11 9.69 -42.12
C LEU A 495 2.47 9.07 -42.51
N ARG A 496 2.67 7.80 -42.17
CA ARG A 496 3.93 7.06 -42.43
C ARG A 496 3.82 6.11 -43.63
N GLY A 497 4.96 5.53 -44.03
CA GLY A 497 5.09 4.53 -45.10
C GLY A 497 5.31 5.11 -46.50
N LEU A 498 5.67 4.26 -47.47
CA LEU A 498 6.11 4.65 -48.83
C LEU A 498 5.15 5.58 -49.57
N LYS A 499 3.85 5.52 -49.26
CA LYS A 499 2.80 6.32 -49.91
C LYS A 499 2.21 7.41 -49.01
N GLY A 500 2.70 7.58 -47.78
CA GLY A 500 2.15 8.53 -46.81
C GLY A 500 0.67 8.27 -46.49
N LYS A 501 0.26 7.00 -46.40
CA LYS A 501 -1.13 6.58 -46.15
C LYS A 501 -1.30 5.71 -44.92
N THR A 502 -0.21 5.37 -44.22
CA THR A 502 -0.27 4.55 -43.01
C THR A 502 -0.55 5.47 -41.83
N SER A 503 -1.53 5.11 -41.02
CA SER A 503 -1.81 5.85 -39.79
C SER A 503 -0.54 5.96 -38.93
N PRO A 504 -0.25 7.12 -38.31
CA PRO A 504 0.79 7.25 -37.32
C PRO A 504 0.44 6.55 -36.00
N VAL A 505 -0.81 6.10 -35.84
CA VAL A 505 -1.35 5.42 -34.66
C VAL A 505 -1.13 3.92 -34.78
N TYR A 506 -0.63 3.31 -33.70
CA TYR A 506 -0.37 1.88 -33.59
C TYR A 506 -1.04 1.31 -32.35
N GLU A 507 -1.42 0.03 -32.37
CA GLU A 507 -1.94 -0.66 -31.19
C GLU A 507 -0.79 -1.15 -30.31
N ARG A 508 -0.86 -0.90 -28.99
CA ARG A 508 -0.11 -1.64 -27.98
C ARG A 508 -0.79 -3.00 -27.83
N ILE A 509 -0.34 -3.95 -28.64
CA ILE A 509 -0.96 -5.28 -28.75
C ILE A 509 -1.05 -5.93 -27.37
N GLY A 510 -2.26 -6.34 -26.99
CA GLY A 510 -2.51 -7.03 -25.73
C GLY A 510 -2.45 -6.15 -24.48
N LYS A 511 -2.50 -4.81 -24.62
CA LYS A 511 -2.45 -3.88 -23.49
C LYS A 511 -3.73 -3.05 -23.36
N SER A 512 -4.02 -2.64 -22.13
CA SER A 512 -5.03 -1.65 -21.77
C SER A 512 -4.53 -0.85 -20.59
N VAL A 513 -4.88 0.43 -20.52
CA VAL A 513 -4.68 1.21 -19.29
C VAL A 513 -5.69 0.76 -18.23
N LYS A 514 -5.40 0.99 -16.94
CA LYS A 514 -6.38 0.85 -15.86
C LYS A 514 -7.38 2.00 -15.93
N PHE A 515 -8.64 1.69 -16.20
CA PHE A 515 -9.72 2.67 -16.22
C PHE A 515 -11.04 2.07 -15.74
N PHE A 516 -12.00 2.95 -15.45
CA PHE A 516 -13.42 2.62 -15.28
C PHE A 516 -14.31 3.78 -15.72
N ALA A 517 -15.58 3.48 -16.00
CA ALA A 517 -16.59 4.40 -16.49
C ALA A 517 -17.88 4.28 -15.66
N THR A 518 -18.36 5.40 -15.10
CA THR A 518 -19.57 5.45 -14.28
C THR A 518 -20.77 5.93 -15.07
N TYR A 519 -21.94 5.41 -14.71
CA TYR A 519 -23.22 5.67 -15.36
C TYR A 519 -24.24 6.06 -14.30
N ALA A 520 -25.14 6.98 -14.65
CA ALA A 520 -26.24 7.41 -13.78
C ALA A 520 -27.32 6.33 -13.58
#